data_AF-A0A4Q0PMV1-F1
#
_entry.id   AF-A0A4Q0PMV1-F1
#
_cell.length_a   1.000
_cell.length_b   1.000
_cell.length_c   1.000
_cell.angle_alpha   90.00
_cell.angle_beta   90.00
_cell.angle_gamma   90.00
#
_symmetry.space_group_name_H-M   'P 1'
#
loop_
_entity.id
_entity.type
_entity.pdbx_description
1 polymer ?
#
loop_
_entity_poly.entity_id
_entity_poly.type
_entity_poly.pdbx_seq_one_letter_code
_entity_poly.pdbx_strand_id
1 'polypeptide(L)'
;MVFVKAANLIGLKDPISNINKQDIKEMILARFKNLSIEEIDYAFKLERYGVYGDRVQHFQLFNAEYVSKVLDQYKKWLLKTRHDYNIPLFKDNSCETDELTEDQKIDLILNGLREAHAQFTETNSIEPGRIYLYDFLDEYGIMPKDINIKKKVKELAERRLVKRQKAALNKVEKALYELKKDGKPSNKVVVACKEISLERLFTEYKNVDQIISKIKINN
;
A
#
# COMPACT_ATOMS: atom_id res chain seq x y z
N MET A 1 -22.42 -20.33 22.43
CA MET A 1 -23.22 -21.33 21.68
C MET A 1 -22.33 -22.40 21.04
N VAL A 2 -21.23 -22.03 20.36
CA VAL A 2 -20.31 -22.98 19.68
C VAL A 2 -19.75 -24.09 20.59
N PHE A 3 -19.19 -23.76 21.76
CA PHE A 3 -18.61 -24.78 22.65
C PHE A 3 -19.64 -25.74 23.27
N VAL A 4 -20.86 -25.27 23.54
CA VAL A 4 -21.94 -26.12 24.06
C VAL A 4 -22.39 -27.10 22.97
N LYS A 5 -22.57 -26.62 21.73
CA LYS A 5 -22.84 -27.46 20.57
C LYS A 5 -21.72 -28.47 20.34
N ALA A 6 -20.46 -28.06 20.41
CA ALA A 6 -19.31 -28.93 20.24
C ALA A 6 -19.26 -30.02 21.32
N ALA A 7 -19.37 -29.65 22.60
CA ALA A 7 -19.38 -30.59 23.73
C ALA A 7 -20.49 -31.64 23.60
N ASN A 8 -21.71 -31.22 23.26
CA ASN A 8 -22.83 -32.14 23.06
C ASN A 8 -22.57 -33.11 21.91
N LEU A 9 -22.05 -32.62 20.77
CA LEU A 9 -21.76 -33.44 19.59
C LEU A 9 -20.57 -34.40 19.77
N ILE A 10 -19.74 -34.16 20.79
CA ILE A 10 -18.63 -35.03 21.20
C ILE A 10 -19.08 -36.08 22.25
N GLY A 11 -20.35 -36.01 22.70
CA GLY A 11 -20.96 -36.97 23.62
C GLY A 11 -20.77 -36.62 25.09
N LEU A 12 -20.42 -35.37 25.43
CA LEU A 12 -20.38 -34.91 26.81
C LEU A 12 -21.79 -34.65 27.30
N LYS A 13 -22.19 -35.33 28.37
CA LYS A 13 -23.51 -35.19 29.01
C LYS A 13 -23.54 -34.06 30.02
N ASP A 14 -22.40 -33.76 30.63
CA ASP A 14 -22.30 -32.75 31.68
C ASP A 14 -22.05 -31.36 31.10
N PRO A 15 -22.67 -30.32 31.69
CA PRO A 15 -22.45 -28.96 31.28
C PRO A 15 -21.00 -28.54 31.56
N ILE A 16 -20.42 -27.80 30.62
CA ILE A 16 -19.08 -27.21 30.80
C ILE A 16 -19.11 -26.29 32.03
N SER A 17 -18.19 -26.50 32.98
CA SER A 17 -18.06 -25.67 34.17
C SER A 17 -17.76 -24.21 33.80
N ASN A 18 -18.18 -23.27 34.64
CA ASN A 18 -17.96 -21.84 34.36
C ASN A 18 -16.46 -21.47 34.38
N ILE A 19 -15.67 -22.15 35.20
CA ILE A 19 -14.20 -22.00 35.24
C ILE A 19 -13.60 -22.39 33.88
N ASN A 20 -13.98 -23.55 33.34
CA ASN A 20 -13.49 -24.00 32.04
C ASN A 20 -13.94 -23.07 30.90
N LYS A 21 -15.16 -22.55 30.95
CA LYS A 21 -15.64 -21.57 29.95
C LYS A 21 -14.79 -20.30 29.93
N GLN A 22 -14.44 -19.79 31.11
CA GLN A 22 -13.62 -18.59 31.23
C GLN A 22 -12.20 -18.83 30.75
N ASP A 23 -11.59 -19.95 31.16
CA ASP A 23 -10.25 -20.35 30.75
C ASP A 23 -10.15 -20.58 29.22
N ILE A 24 -11.14 -21.25 28.63
CA ILE A 24 -11.24 -21.41 27.17
C ILE A 24 -11.31 -20.05 26.47
N LYS A 25 -12.10 -19.11 27.01
CA LYS A 25 -12.25 -17.78 26.42
C LYS A 25 -10.93 -17.01 26.46
N GLU A 26 -10.25 -17.00 27.60
CA GLU A 26 -8.95 -16.34 27.77
C GLU A 26 -7.90 -16.96 26.85
N MET A 27 -7.84 -18.29 26.76
CA MET A 27 -6.92 -19.01 25.88
C MET A 27 -7.15 -18.67 24.40
N ILE A 28 -8.40 -18.57 23.95
CA ILE A 28 -8.72 -18.18 22.56
C ILE A 28 -8.27 -16.75 22.30
N LEU A 29 -8.56 -15.81 23.20
CA LEU A 29 -8.15 -14.41 23.03
C LEU A 29 -6.62 -14.25 23.04
N ALA A 30 -5.90 -15.10 23.79
CA ALA A 30 -4.45 -15.05 23.85
C ALA A 30 -3.77 -15.67 22.61
N ARG A 31 -4.17 -16.88 22.17
CA ARG A 31 -3.45 -17.67 21.14
C ARG A 31 -4.17 -17.77 19.79
N PHE A 32 -5.48 -17.58 19.78
CA PHE A 32 -6.35 -17.84 18.62
C PHE A 32 -7.21 -16.65 18.22
N LYS A 33 -6.82 -15.42 18.61
CA LYS A 33 -7.55 -14.17 18.30
C LYS A 33 -7.79 -13.92 16.81
N ASN A 34 -7.00 -14.55 15.94
CA ASN A 34 -7.11 -14.43 14.49
C ASN A 34 -8.17 -15.37 13.89
N LEU A 35 -8.76 -16.27 14.68
CA LEU A 35 -9.82 -17.17 14.23
C LEU A 35 -11.17 -16.55 14.51
N SER A 36 -12.03 -16.55 13.50
CA SER A 36 -13.43 -16.20 13.64
C SER A 36 -14.20 -17.29 14.41
N ILE A 37 -15.38 -16.93 14.92
CA ILE A 37 -16.27 -17.87 15.61
C ILE A 37 -16.69 -19.02 14.68
N GLU A 38 -16.85 -18.74 13.39
CA GLU A 38 -17.22 -19.72 12.36
C GLU A 38 -16.09 -20.71 12.10
N GLU A 39 -14.85 -20.22 12.01
CA GLU A 39 -13.66 -21.08 11.88
C GLU A 39 -13.48 -21.97 13.10
N ILE A 40 -13.80 -21.48 14.29
CA ILE A 40 -13.78 -22.29 15.51
C ILE A 40 -14.84 -23.40 15.44
N ASP A 41 -16.09 -23.11 15.02
CA ASP A 41 -17.11 -24.17 14.85
C ASP A 41 -16.70 -25.19 13.77
N TYR A 42 -16.10 -24.70 12.69
CA TYR A 42 -15.60 -25.54 11.59
C TYR A 42 -14.43 -26.42 12.03
N ALA A 43 -13.52 -25.90 12.87
CA ALA A 43 -12.42 -26.66 13.43
C ALA A 43 -12.91 -27.90 14.20
N PHE A 44 -13.94 -27.73 15.04
CA PHE A 44 -14.58 -28.85 15.74
C PHE A 44 -15.37 -29.79 14.81
N LYS A 45 -15.90 -29.29 13.69
CA LYS A 45 -16.57 -30.12 12.69
C LYS A 45 -15.58 -31.06 12.01
N LEU A 46 -14.43 -30.55 11.58
CA LEU A 46 -13.36 -31.33 10.95
C LEU A 46 -12.75 -32.36 11.91
N GLU A 47 -12.57 -32.01 13.18
CA GLU A 47 -12.14 -32.92 14.25
C GLU A 47 -13.07 -34.13 14.34
N ARG A 48 -14.38 -33.90 14.42
CA ARG A 48 -15.38 -34.99 14.48
C ARG A 48 -15.36 -35.87 13.25
N TYR A 49 -15.08 -35.30 12.08
CA TYR A 49 -14.97 -36.04 10.83
C TYR A 49 -13.63 -36.77 10.66
N GLY A 50 -12.68 -36.59 11.58
CA GLY A 50 -11.39 -37.26 11.53
C GLY A 50 -10.48 -36.75 10.42
N VAL A 51 -10.70 -35.52 9.92
CA VAL A 51 -9.95 -34.96 8.78
C VAL A 51 -8.48 -34.69 9.14
N TYR A 52 -8.17 -34.49 10.42
CA TYR A 52 -6.81 -34.23 10.90
C TYR A 52 -5.98 -35.50 11.13
N GLY A 53 -6.55 -36.69 10.92
CA GLY A 53 -5.94 -37.98 11.25
C GLY A 53 -6.25 -38.40 12.68
N ASP A 54 -5.37 -38.05 13.62
CA ASP A 54 -5.49 -38.47 15.02
C ASP A 54 -6.52 -37.63 15.78
N ARG A 55 -7.58 -38.30 16.24
CA ARG A 55 -8.59 -37.65 17.09
C ARG A 55 -7.99 -37.26 18.44
N VAL A 56 -8.25 -36.02 18.83
CA VAL A 56 -7.89 -35.52 20.15
C VAL A 56 -8.75 -36.22 21.20
N GLN A 57 -8.09 -36.90 22.14
CA GLN A 57 -8.78 -37.50 23.29
C GLN A 57 -9.24 -36.40 24.25
N HIS A 58 -10.52 -36.43 24.57
CA HIS A 58 -11.20 -35.45 25.42
C HIS A 58 -11.48 -35.96 26.83
N PHE A 59 -11.26 -37.24 27.14
CA PHE A 59 -11.41 -37.85 28.47
C PHE A 59 -12.65 -37.40 29.25
N GLN A 60 -13.79 -37.25 28.56
CA GLN A 60 -15.05 -36.76 29.13
C GLN A 60 -15.03 -35.33 29.71
N LEU A 61 -14.01 -34.53 29.40
CA LEU A 61 -13.85 -33.16 29.91
C LEU A 61 -13.67 -32.17 28.75
N PHE A 62 -14.46 -31.08 28.78
CA PHE A 62 -14.28 -29.96 27.86
C PHE A 62 -13.51 -28.83 28.55
N ASN A 63 -12.18 -28.82 28.38
CA ASN A 63 -11.28 -27.81 28.97
C ASN A 63 -10.48 -27.06 27.89
N ALA A 64 -9.73 -26.04 28.31
CA ALA A 64 -8.87 -25.27 27.40
C ALA A 64 -7.80 -26.15 26.73
N GLU A 65 -7.31 -27.19 27.41
CA GLU A 65 -6.34 -28.11 26.82
C GLU A 65 -6.91 -28.83 25.59
N TYR A 66 -8.10 -29.44 25.72
CA TYR A 66 -8.79 -30.10 24.62
C TYR A 66 -9.06 -29.13 23.47
N VAL A 67 -9.64 -27.96 23.77
CA VAL A 67 -9.94 -26.93 22.75
C VAL A 67 -8.66 -26.48 22.05
N SER A 68 -7.58 -26.25 22.79
CA SER A 68 -6.31 -25.79 22.22
C SER A 68 -5.70 -26.83 21.26
N LYS A 69 -5.77 -28.12 21.58
CA LYS A 69 -5.29 -29.20 20.72
C LYS A 69 -6.07 -29.27 19.40
N VAL A 70 -7.40 -29.16 19.46
CA VAL A 70 -8.26 -29.13 18.26
C VAL A 70 -7.94 -27.92 17.38
N LEU A 71 -7.81 -26.72 17.98
CA LEU A 71 -7.49 -25.51 17.23
C LEU A 71 -6.05 -25.51 16.68
N ASP A 72 -5.09 -26.13 17.36
CA ASP A 72 -3.73 -26.30 16.86
C ASP A 72 -3.70 -27.26 15.67
N GLN A 73 -4.49 -28.34 15.69
CA GLN A 73 -4.67 -29.22 14.52
C GLN A 73 -5.34 -28.49 13.35
N TYR A 74 -6.36 -27.67 13.62
CA TYR A 74 -7.00 -26.85 12.60
C TYR A 74 -6.03 -25.89 11.91
N LYS A 75 -5.18 -25.19 12.68
CA LYS A 75 -4.14 -24.31 12.10
C LYS A 75 -3.16 -25.09 11.21
N LYS A 76 -2.72 -26.28 11.65
CA LYS A 76 -1.85 -27.15 10.85
C LYS A 76 -2.54 -27.60 9.56
N TRP A 77 -3.80 -27.96 9.65
CA TRP A 77 -4.61 -28.31 8.48
C TRP A 77 -4.75 -27.13 7.53
N LEU A 78 -5.04 -25.93 8.03
CA LEU A 78 -5.16 -24.73 7.21
C LEU A 78 -3.86 -24.39 6.46
N LEU A 79 -2.71 -24.58 7.11
CA LEU A 79 -1.40 -24.43 6.45
C LEU A 79 -1.15 -25.49 5.37
N LYS A 80 -1.48 -26.76 5.65
CA LYS A 80 -1.34 -27.86 4.67
C LYS A 80 -2.26 -27.66 3.46
N THR A 81 -3.55 -27.44 3.70
CA THR A 81 -4.54 -27.16 2.67
C THR A 81 -4.10 -25.97 1.82
N ARG A 82 -3.63 -24.89 2.44
CA ARG A 82 -3.10 -23.74 1.70
C ARG A 82 -1.93 -24.12 0.78
N HIS A 83 -0.99 -24.91 1.27
CA HIS A 83 0.14 -25.40 0.48
C HIS A 83 -0.32 -26.30 -0.67
N ASP A 84 -1.21 -27.25 -0.40
CA ASP A 84 -1.69 -28.24 -1.38
C ASP A 84 -2.49 -27.58 -2.51
N TYR A 85 -3.27 -26.54 -2.19
CA TYR A 85 -4.01 -25.75 -3.18
C TYR A 85 -3.23 -24.55 -3.73
N ASN A 86 -1.95 -24.41 -3.37
CA ASN A 86 -1.06 -23.32 -3.78
C ASN A 86 -1.71 -21.92 -3.60
N ILE A 87 -2.45 -21.73 -2.51
CA ILE A 87 -3.16 -20.47 -2.24
C ILE A 87 -2.14 -19.49 -1.65
N PRO A 88 -1.90 -18.34 -2.30
CA PRO A 88 -0.89 -17.40 -1.82
C PRO A 88 -1.24 -16.85 -0.41
N LEU A 89 -0.21 -16.71 0.43
CA LEU A 89 -0.36 -16.30 1.85
C LEU A 89 -0.90 -14.88 2.02
N PHE A 90 -0.60 -14.07 1.01
CA PHE A 90 -1.11 -12.75 0.81
C PHE A 90 -2.06 -12.89 -0.38
N LYS A 91 -3.25 -12.28 -0.32
CA LYS A 91 -3.68 -11.60 -1.56
C LYS A 91 -2.50 -10.70 -1.82
N ASP A 92 -1.70 -11.00 -2.84
CA ASP A 92 -0.79 -9.99 -3.31
C ASP A 92 -1.66 -8.75 -3.43
N ASN A 93 -1.27 -7.67 -2.77
CA ASN A 93 -1.74 -6.37 -3.18
C ASN A 93 -1.10 -6.01 -4.54
N SER A 94 -0.78 -6.97 -5.40
CA SER A 94 -1.30 -6.89 -6.76
C SER A 94 -2.82 -6.92 -6.59
N CYS A 95 -3.45 -5.82 -6.20
CA CYS A 95 -4.00 -5.01 -7.26
C CYS A 95 -4.43 -5.96 -8.38
N GLU A 96 -5.60 -6.57 -8.21
CA GLU A 96 -6.62 -6.26 -9.20
C GLU A 96 -6.68 -4.72 -9.24
N THR A 97 -5.68 -4.11 -9.90
CA THR A 97 -6.01 -3.04 -10.79
C THR A 97 -7.02 -3.76 -11.66
N ASP A 98 -8.30 -3.44 -11.50
CA ASP A 98 -9.07 -3.14 -12.69
C ASP A 98 -8.05 -2.42 -13.56
N GLU A 99 -7.50 -3.10 -14.58
CA GLU A 99 -6.43 -2.53 -15.39
C GLU A 99 -7.03 -1.25 -15.89
N LEU A 100 -6.66 -0.13 -15.24
CA LEU A 100 -7.25 1.16 -15.55
C LEU A 100 -6.98 1.27 -17.03
N THR A 101 -8.05 1.30 -17.82
CA THR A 101 -7.91 1.42 -19.27
C THR A 101 -6.96 2.59 -19.51
N GLU A 102 -6.10 2.54 -20.52
CA GLU A 102 -5.11 3.60 -20.74
C GLU A 102 -5.77 5.00 -20.72
N ASP A 103 -7.02 5.09 -21.16
CA ASP A 103 -7.90 6.28 -21.04
C ASP A 103 -8.12 6.75 -19.59
N GLN A 104 -8.41 5.84 -18.66
CA GLN A 104 -8.63 6.17 -17.26
C GLN A 104 -7.34 6.61 -16.56
N LYS A 105 -6.19 6.03 -16.96
CA LYS A 105 -4.88 6.49 -16.47
C LYS A 105 -4.59 7.91 -16.95
N ILE A 106 -4.87 8.20 -18.21
CA ILE A 106 -4.73 9.53 -18.78
C ILE A 106 -5.64 10.52 -18.05
N ASP A 107 -6.91 10.19 -17.83
CA ASP A 107 -7.84 11.06 -17.10
C ASP A 107 -7.38 11.36 -15.67
N LEU A 108 -6.79 10.37 -14.98
CA LEU A 108 -6.22 10.56 -13.65
C LEU A 108 -5.04 11.53 -13.67
N ILE A 109 -4.16 11.42 -14.67
CA ILE A 109 -3.02 12.32 -14.86
C ILE A 109 -3.49 13.73 -15.23
N LEU A 110 -4.52 13.87 -16.08
CA LEU A 110 -5.10 15.16 -16.45
C LEU A 110 -5.75 15.86 -15.25
N ASN A 111 -6.40 15.12 -14.36
CA ASN A 111 -6.91 15.67 -13.10
C ASN A 111 -5.75 16.13 -12.20
N GLY A 112 -4.69 15.33 -12.08
CA GLY A 112 -3.47 15.74 -11.37
C GLY A 112 -2.83 17.01 -11.94
N LEU A 113 -2.90 17.21 -13.27
CA LEU A 113 -2.43 18.43 -13.94
C LEU A 113 -3.28 19.65 -13.58
N ARG A 114 -4.61 19.49 -13.54
CA ARG A 114 -5.55 20.56 -13.12
C ARG A 114 -5.30 20.97 -11.67
N GLU A 115 -5.17 20.00 -10.78
CA GLU A 115 -4.85 20.25 -9.37
C GLU A 115 -3.51 20.96 -9.21
N ALA A 116 -2.50 20.55 -9.97
CA ALA A 116 -1.17 21.17 -9.91
C ALA A 116 -1.21 22.63 -10.37
N HIS A 117 -1.99 22.94 -11.40
CA HIS A 117 -2.17 24.32 -11.85
C HIS A 117 -2.99 25.16 -10.87
N ALA A 118 -4.09 24.62 -10.31
CA ALA A 118 -4.87 25.32 -9.29
C ALA A 118 -3.99 25.68 -8.08
N GLN A 119 -3.19 24.71 -7.63
CA GLN A 119 -2.22 24.94 -6.57
C GLN A 119 -1.14 25.95 -6.96
N PHE A 120 -0.66 25.93 -8.21
CA PHE A 120 0.29 26.92 -8.69
C PHE A 120 -0.31 28.33 -8.72
N THR A 121 -1.58 28.50 -9.12
CA THR A 121 -2.25 29.80 -9.10
C THR A 121 -2.41 30.38 -7.70
N GLU A 122 -2.57 29.51 -6.69
CA GLU A 122 -2.71 29.93 -5.28
C GLU A 122 -1.35 30.16 -4.60
N THR A 123 -0.37 29.28 -4.86
CA THR A 123 0.87 29.19 -4.07
C THR A 123 2.11 29.69 -4.82
N ASN A 124 2.00 29.97 -6.13
CA ASN A 124 3.10 30.32 -7.04
C ASN A 124 4.29 29.32 -7.01
N SER A 125 4.03 28.09 -6.57
CA SER A 125 5.03 27.02 -6.46
C SER A 125 4.38 25.65 -6.68
N ILE A 126 5.16 24.73 -7.23
CA ILE A 126 4.73 23.34 -7.44
C ILE A 126 5.22 22.50 -6.26
N GLU A 127 4.35 21.67 -5.72
CA GLU A 127 4.72 20.75 -4.64
C GLU A 127 5.76 19.71 -5.09
N PRO A 128 6.75 19.42 -4.22
CA PRO A 128 7.70 18.36 -4.46
C PRO A 128 6.96 17.01 -4.51
N GLY A 129 7.14 16.26 -5.60
CA GLY A 129 6.49 14.95 -5.80
C GLY A 129 5.62 14.88 -7.06
N ARG A 130 5.26 16.01 -7.68
CA ARG A 130 4.49 16.05 -8.93
C ARG A 130 5.33 15.90 -10.20
N ILE A 131 6.48 15.24 -10.10
CA ILE A 131 7.46 15.10 -11.20
C ILE A 131 6.90 14.28 -12.36
N TYR A 132 6.00 13.34 -12.07
CA TYR A 132 5.35 12.50 -13.08
C TYR A 132 4.61 13.32 -14.15
N LEU A 133 4.13 14.53 -13.81
CA LEU A 133 3.51 15.46 -14.77
C LEU A 133 4.52 15.96 -15.82
N TYR A 134 5.78 16.14 -15.44
CA TYR A 134 6.83 16.53 -16.39
C TYR A 134 7.05 15.42 -17.42
N ASP A 135 7.21 14.19 -16.94
CA ASP A 135 7.53 13.04 -17.79
C ASP A 135 6.38 12.79 -18.78
N PHE A 136 5.13 12.91 -18.30
CA PHE A 136 3.94 12.89 -19.15
C PHE A 136 3.94 14.03 -20.19
N LEU A 137 4.16 15.28 -19.80
CA LEU A 137 4.14 16.40 -20.75
C LEU A 137 5.28 16.37 -21.78
N ASP A 138 6.44 15.80 -21.44
CA ASP A 138 7.57 15.60 -22.36
C ASP A 138 7.28 14.50 -23.38
N GLU A 139 6.61 13.42 -22.96
CA GLU A 139 6.14 12.34 -23.83
C GLU A 139 5.16 12.85 -24.90
N TYR A 140 4.23 13.71 -24.51
CA TYR A 140 3.31 14.38 -25.44
C TYR A 140 3.93 15.58 -26.20
N GLY A 141 5.22 15.86 -25.98
CA GLY A 141 5.98 16.86 -26.74
C GLY A 141 5.60 18.32 -26.47
N ILE A 142 4.93 18.59 -25.36
CA ILE A 142 4.45 19.95 -24.99
C ILE A 142 5.58 20.76 -24.33
N MET A 143 6.60 20.08 -23.82
CA MET A 143 7.72 20.73 -23.16
C MET A 143 8.64 21.50 -24.13
N PRO A 144 9.08 22.72 -23.77
CA PRO A 144 9.99 23.50 -24.60
C PRO A 144 11.32 22.76 -24.82
N LYS A 145 11.59 22.36 -26.06
CA LYS A 145 12.83 21.66 -26.45
C LYS A 145 14.02 22.60 -26.68
N ASP A 146 13.83 23.92 -26.56
CA ASP A 146 14.86 24.91 -26.80
C ASP A 146 16.06 24.77 -25.85
N ILE A 147 17.24 24.62 -26.44
CA ILE A 147 18.53 24.47 -25.74
C ILE A 147 18.82 25.67 -24.83
N ASN A 148 18.42 26.88 -25.25
CA ASN A 148 18.61 28.11 -24.47
C ASN A 148 17.69 28.16 -23.24
N ILE A 149 16.48 27.62 -23.34
CA ILE A 149 15.53 27.56 -22.22
C ILE A 149 16.04 26.53 -21.20
N LYS A 150 16.48 25.36 -21.65
CA LYS A 150 17.06 24.30 -20.80
C LYS A 150 18.28 24.80 -20.01
N LYS A 151 19.18 25.57 -20.62
CA LYS A 151 20.33 26.19 -19.92
C LYS A 151 19.87 27.18 -18.83
N LYS A 152 18.91 28.06 -19.14
CA LYS A 152 18.36 29.01 -18.16
C LYS A 152 17.63 28.32 -17.01
N VAL A 153 16.91 27.23 -17.28
CA VAL A 153 16.25 26.42 -16.24
C VAL A 153 17.28 25.78 -15.32
N LYS A 154 18.36 25.23 -15.87
CA LYS A 154 19.46 24.64 -15.10
C LYS A 154 20.12 25.66 -14.17
N GLU A 155 20.41 26.86 -14.66
CA GLU A 155 20.99 27.93 -13.83
C GLU A 155 20.06 28.35 -12.69
N LEU A 156 18.75 28.43 -12.94
CA LEU A 156 17.76 28.74 -11.90
C LEU A 156 17.63 27.61 -10.88
N ALA A 157 17.68 26.35 -11.31
CA ALA A 157 17.67 25.18 -10.44
C ALA A 157 18.88 25.18 -9.49
N GLU A 158 20.07 25.42 -10.04
CA GLU A 158 21.30 25.53 -9.27
C GLU A 158 21.22 26.70 -8.26
N ARG A 159 20.71 27.87 -8.67
CA ARG A 159 20.52 29.01 -7.76
C ARG A 159 19.54 28.71 -6.62
N ARG A 160 18.41 28.02 -6.89
CA ARG A 160 17.44 27.63 -5.85
C ARG A 160 18.03 26.62 -4.88
N LEU A 161 18.78 25.63 -5.38
CA LEU A 161 19.44 24.62 -4.55
C LEU A 161 20.55 25.24 -3.68
N VAL A 162 21.34 26.17 -4.20
CA VAL A 162 22.34 26.92 -3.41
C VAL A 162 21.68 27.73 -2.29
N LYS A 163 20.53 28.37 -2.55
CA LYS A 163 19.78 29.08 -1.51
C LYS A 163 19.27 28.12 -0.42
N ARG A 164 18.70 26.97 -0.79
CA ARG A 164 18.26 25.93 0.15
C ARG A 164 19.43 25.34 0.94
N GLN A 165 20.59 25.16 0.31
CA GLN A 165 21.81 24.70 0.98
C GLN A 165 22.35 25.73 1.99
N LYS A 166 22.29 27.02 1.66
CA LYS A 166 22.69 28.10 2.59
C LYS A 166 21.72 28.27 3.76
N ALA A 167 20.43 27.99 3.54
CA ALA A 167 19.39 28.03 4.57
C ALA A 167 19.38 26.79 5.48
N ALA A 168 19.98 25.67 5.05
CA ALA A 168 20.10 24.46 5.85
C ALA A 168 21.01 24.68 7.07
N LEU A 169 20.53 24.30 8.25
CA LEU A 169 21.22 24.52 9.53
C LEU A 169 22.28 23.44 9.77
N ASN A 170 22.01 22.20 9.35
CA ASN A 170 22.85 21.04 9.66
C ASN A 170 23.76 20.60 8.51
N LYS A 171 24.93 20.03 8.85
CA LYS A 171 25.89 19.50 7.87
C LYS A 171 25.30 18.35 7.02
N VAL A 172 24.42 17.55 7.62
CA VAL A 172 23.67 16.47 6.93
C VAL A 172 22.64 17.05 5.94
N GLU A 173 21.94 18.11 6.33
CA GLU A 173 21.00 18.81 5.43
C GLU A 173 21.72 19.54 4.30
N LYS A 174 22.90 20.10 4.56
CA LYS A 174 23.76 20.72 3.53
C LYS A 174 24.28 19.72 2.50
N ALA A 175 24.62 18.51 2.93
CA ALA A 175 24.99 17.40 2.04
C ALA A 175 23.79 16.93 1.20
N LEU A 176 22.57 17.10 1.72
CA LEU A 176 21.33 16.76 1.02
C LEU A 176 21.09 17.61 -0.24
N TYR A 177 21.69 18.80 -0.37
CA TYR A 177 21.51 19.72 -1.50
C TYR A 177 22.74 19.81 -2.42
N GLU A 178 23.64 18.83 -2.36
CA GLU A 178 24.81 18.78 -3.23
C GLU A 178 24.42 18.78 -4.71
N LEU A 179 25.01 19.72 -5.46
CA LEU A 179 24.72 19.97 -6.87
C LEU A 179 25.34 18.91 -7.79
N LYS A 180 26.39 18.22 -7.33
CA LYS A 180 27.11 17.20 -8.09
C LYS A 180 27.40 16.01 -7.20
N LYS A 181 27.13 14.81 -7.72
CA LYS A 181 27.63 13.55 -7.17
C LYS A 181 28.39 12.87 -8.31
N ASP A 182 29.67 12.57 -8.10
CA ASP A 182 30.51 11.84 -9.05
C ASP A 182 30.55 12.43 -10.48
N GLY A 183 30.73 13.76 -10.59
CA GLY A 183 30.89 14.45 -11.88
C GLY A 183 29.62 14.61 -12.72
N LYS A 184 28.48 14.04 -12.30
CA LYS A 184 27.16 14.19 -12.93
C LYS A 184 26.25 15.14 -12.12
N PRO A 185 25.29 15.82 -12.76
CA PRO A 185 24.28 16.59 -12.03
C PRO A 185 23.53 15.65 -11.09
N SER A 186 23.44 16.02 -9.82
CA SER A 186 22.71 15.23 -8.81
C SER A 186 21.25 15.03 -9.26
N ASN A 187 20.64 13.87 -8.95
CA ASN A 187 19.23 13.60 -9.26
C ASN A 187 18.30 14.74 -8.77
N LYS A 188 18.70 15.45 -7.71
CA LYS A 188 17.95 16.59 -7.18
C LYS A 188 18.01 17.84 -8.06
N VAL A 189 19.12 18.06 -8.78
CA VAL A 189 19.22 19.11 -9.79
C VAL A 189 18.26 18.78 -10.95
N VAL A 190 18.15 17.51 -11.33
CA VAL A 190 17.21 17.07 -12.37
C VAL A 190 15.77 17.30 -11.91
N VAL A 191 15.42 16.92 -10.69
CA VAL A 191 14.09 17.16 -10.10
C VAL A 191 13.76 18.66 -10.07
N ALA A 192 14.67 19.49 -9.57
CA ALA A 192 14.46 20.94 -9.52
C ALA A 192 14.36 21.57 -10.92
N CYS A 193 15.09 21.05 -11.92
CA CYS A 193 14.92 21.47 -13.32
C CYS A 193 13.51 21.14 -13.82
N LYS A 194 13.01 19.93 -13.54
CA LYS A 194 11.67 19.50 -13.95
C LYS A 194 10.58 20.37 -13.30
N GLU A 195 10.70 20.68 -12.01
CA GLU A 195 9.80 21.60 -11.30
C GLU A 195 9.79 23.00 -11.94
N ILE A 196 10.96 23.62 -12.18
CA ILE A 196 11.05 24.97 -12.76
C ILE A 196 10.52 25.00 -14.20
N SER A 197 10.74 23.94 -14.97
CA SER A 197 10.17 23.80 -16.31
C SER A 197 8.64 23.76 -16.27
N LEU A 198 8.05 23.02 -15.32
CA LEU A 198 6.60 22.99 -15.12
C LEU A 198 6.06 24.36 -14.68
N GLU A 199 6.73 25.04 -13.74
CA GLU A 199 6.33 26.40 -13.31
C GLU A 199 6.31 27.39 -14.48
N ARG A 200 7.34 27.33 -15.34
CA ARG A 200 7.39 28.18 -16.54
C ARG A 200 6.26 27.86 -17.50
N LEU A 201 5.97 26.58 -17.71
CA LEU A 201 4.89 26.14 -18.58
C LEU A 201 3.54 26.63 -18.05
N PHE A 202 3.27 26.53 -16.75
CA PHE A 202 2.05 27.08 -16.16
C PHE A 202 2.00 28.61 -16.16
N THR A 203 3.16 29.28 -16.15
CA THR A 203 3.20 30.74 -16.31
C THR A 203 2.88 31.16 -17.75
N GLU A 204 3.31 30.38 -18.73
CA GLU A 204 3.08 30.64 -20.17
C GLU A 204 1.65 30.28 -20.59
N TYR A 205 1.11 29.18 -20.06
CA TYR A 205 -0.25 28.71 -20.30
C TYR A 205 -1.16 29.07 -19.11
N LYS A 206 -1.75 30.27 -19.13
CA LYS A 206 -2.75 30.73 -18.15
C LYS A 206 -4.00 29.83 -18.05
N ASN A 207 -4.24 28.97 -19.04
CA ASN A 207 -5.35 28.05 -19.04
C ASN A 207 -4.86 26.62 -19.35
N VAL A 208 -5.02 25.73 -18.37
CA VAL A 208 -4.68 24.30 -18.48
C VAL A 208 -5.46 23.62 -19.59
N ASP A 209 -6.67 24.09 -19.92
CA ASP A 209 -7.50 23.51 -20.97
C ASP A 209 -6.84 23.64 -22.36
N GLN A 210 -5.93 24.61 -22.55
CA GLN A 210 -5.12 24.72 -23.78
C GLN A 210 -4.03 23.65 -23.88
N ILE A 211 -3.55 23.16 -22.73
CA ILE A 211 -2.61 22.04 -22.65
C ILE A 211 -3.37 20.73 -22.86
N ILE A 212 -4.51 20.57 -22.17
CA ILE A 212 -5.37 19.38 -22.26
C ILE A 212 -5.91 19.19 -23.68
N SER A 213 -6.31 20.25 -24.36
CA SER A 213 -6.77 20.17 -25.76
C SER A 213 -5.67 19.72 -26.72
N LYS A 214 -4.41 20.16 -26.52
CA LYS A 214 -3.27 19.67 -27.33
C LYS A 214 -2.98 18.18 -27.09
N ILE A 215 -3.18 17.69 -25.88
CA ILE A 215 -3.03 16.26 -25.53
C ILE A 215 -4.13 15.43 -26.23
N LYS A 216 -5.38 15.89 -26.20
CA LYS A 216 -6.52 15.20 -26.83
C LYS A 216 -6.51 15.20 -28.36
N ILE A 217 -5.75 16.08 -29.01
CA ILE A 217 -5.63 16.13 -30.49
C ILE A 217 -4.59 15.11 -31.00
N ASN A 218 -3.65 14.69 -30.14
CA ASN A 218 -2.57 13.76 -30.50
C ASN A 218 -2.88 12.29 -30.15
N ASN A 219 -4.05 12.01 -29.55
CA ASN A 219 -4.63 10.66 -29.38
C ASN A 219 -5.72 10.44 -30.42
#